data_AF-A0A0A0LXW5-F1
#
_entry.id   AF-A0A0A0LXW5-F1
#
_cell.length_a   1.000
_cell.length_b   1.000
_cell.length_c   1.000
_cell.angle_alpha   90.00
_cell.angle_beta   90.00
_cell.angle_gamma   90.00
#
_symmetry.space_group_name_H-M   'P 1'
#
loop_
_entity.id
_entity.type
_entity.pdbx_description
1 polymer ?
#
loop_
_entity_poly.entity_id
_entity_poly.type
_entity_poly.pdbx_seq_one_letter_code
_entity_poly.pdbx_strand_id
1 'polypeptide(L)'
;MMHYFQEHGHRVRLATHANFKDFVLSTGLEFFPLGGDAKVLADYMVKNKGFLPSGPSEIHAQRNHLKDIIFSLLPACQDDDPESKIPFKADAIIANPPAYG
;
A
#
# COMPACT_ATOMS: atom_id res chain seq x y z
N MET A 1 9.51 -12.23 7.29
CA MET A 1 10.23 -11.59 6.16
C MET A 1 10.69 -10.17 6.50
N MET A 2 9.81 -9.25 6.87
CA MET A 2 10.23 -7.85 7.15
C MET A 2 11.26 -7.73 8.29
N HIS A 3 11.04 -8.41 9.42
CA HIS A 3 12.00 -8.42 10.53
C HIS A 3 13.37 -9.03 10.17
N TYR A 4 13.41 -9.99 9.25
CA TYR A 4 14.68 -10.53 8.77
C TYR A 4 15.56 -9.44 8.15
N PHE A 5 14.99 -8.52 7.36
CA PHE A 5 15.74 -7.40 6.81
C PHE A 5 16.20 -6.41 7.89
N GLN A 6 15.38 -6.17 8.91
CA GLN A 6 15.76 -5.31 10.05
C GLN A 6 16.92 -5.91 10.86
N GLU A 7 16.89 -7.22 11.11
CA GLU A 7 17.98 -7.96 11.80
C GLU A 7 19.30 -7.88 11.02
N HIS A 8 19.25 -7.68 9.71
CA HIS A 8 20.42 -7.52 8.83
C HIS A 8 20.78 -6.04 8.58
N GLY A 9 20.20 -5.11 9.34
CA GLY A 9 20.57 -3.69 9.33
C GLY A 9 19.83 -2.81 8.33
N HIS A 10 18.80 -3.33 7.65
CA HIS A 10 17.99 -2.54 6.73
C HIS A 10 16.82 -1.84 7.44
N ARG A 11 16.50 -0.64 6.96
CA ARG A 11 15.23 0.02 7.27
C ARG A 11 14.13 -0.61 6.43
N VAL A 12 12.96 -0.84 7.03
CA VAL A 12 11.82 -1.43 6.33
C VAL A 12 10.61 -0.53 6.50
N ARG A 13 10.10 -0.04 5.37
CA ARG A 13 8.86 0.72 5.26
C ARG A 13 7.78 -0.14 4.62
N LEU A 14 6.63 -0.20 5.28
CA LEU A 14 5.44 -0.83 4.73
C LEU A 14 4.46 0.24 4.25
N ALA A 15 4.25 0.27 2.93
CA ALA A 15 3.26 1.13 2.30
C ALA A 15 1.90 0.40 2.20
N THR A 16 0.89 0.91 2.89
CA THR A 16 -0.48 0.37 2.87
C THR A 16 -1.47 1.47 3.23
N HIS A 17 -2.77 1.15 3.23
CA HIS A 17 -3.82 2.11 3.57
C HIS A 17 -3.69 2.61 5.02
N ALA A 18 -4.06 3.87 5.25
CA ALA A 18 -3.94 4.56 6.53
C ALA A 18 -4.59 3.83 7.72
N ASN A 19 -5.63 3.04 7.47
CA ASN A 19 -6.32 2.23 8.47
C ASN A 19 -5.41 1.22 9.19
N PHE A 20 -4.26 0.87 8.60
CA PHE A 20 -3.30 -0.06 9.18
C PHE A 20 -2.11 0.65 9.85
N LYS A 21 -2.04 1.99 9.86
CA LYS A 21 -0.90 2.76 10.37
C LYS A 21 -0.45 2.29 11.76
N ASP A 22 -1.37 2.31 12.72
CA ASP A 22 -1.05 1.97 14.11
C ASP A 22 -0.60 0.51 14.25
N PHE A 23 -1.20 -0.39 13.48
CA PHE A 23 -0.78 -1.79 13.44
C PHE A 23 0.65 -1.92 12.91
N VAL A 24 0.99 -1.26 11.79
CA VAL A 24 2.34 -1.29 11.23
C VAL A 24 3.36 -0.72 12.22
N LEU A 25 3.10 0.46 12.77
CA LEU A 25 4.01 1.11 13.73
C LEU A 25 4.19 0.27 14.99
N SER A 26 3.15 -0.46 15.45
CA SER A 26 3.25 -1.34 16.63
C SER A 26 4.24 -2.50 16.45
N THR A 27 4.57 -2.85 15.20
CA THR A 27 5.57 -3.88 14.87
C THR A 27 6.99 -3.33 14.75
N GLY A 28 7.19 -2.01 14.89
CA GLY A 28 8.51 -1.38 14.73
C GLY A 28 8.94 -1.20 13.26
N LEU A 29 8.00 -1.26 12.32
CA LEU A 29 8.21 -0.93 10.91
C LEU A 29 7.93 0.55 10.65
N GLU A 30 8.56 1.13 9.62
CA GLU A 30 8.17 2.43 9.10
C GLU A 30 6.90 2.32 8.26
N PHE A 31 6.12 3.39 8.19
CA PHE A 31 4.83 3.41 7.51
C PHE A 31 4.80 4.47 6.41
N PHE A 32 4.07 4.20 5.33
CA PHE A 32 3.72 5.23 4.35
C PHE A 32 2.27 5.02 3.88
N PRO A 33 1.42 6.07 3.87
CA PRO A 33 0.02 5.92 3.49
C PRO A 33 -0.14 5.79 1.97
N LEU A 34 -0.75 4.69 1.53
CA LEU A 34 -1.31 4.61 0.19
C LEU A 34 -2.67 5.29 0.15
N GLY A 35 -2.98 5.90 -1.01
CA GLY A 35 -4.28 6.48 -1.31
C GLY A 35 -5.36 5.42 -1.53
N GLY A 36 -6.61 5.86 -1.67
CA GLY A 36 -7.76 4.98 -1.81
C GLY A 36 -8.27 4.42 -0.48
N ASP A 37 -9.27 3.53 -0.56
CA ASP A 37 -9.89 2.89 0.61
C ASP A 37 -9.69 1.37 0.54
N ALA A 38 -9.08 0.81 1.59
CA ALA A 38 -8.82 -0.62 1.72
C ALA A 38 -10.10 -1.45 1.62
N LYS A 39 -11.22 -0.96 2.18
CA LYS A 39 -12.51 -1.66 2.17
C LYS A 39 -13.07 -1.71 0.76
N VAL A 40 -13.02 -0.61 0.03
CA VAL A 40 -13.50 -0.56 -1.36
C VAL A 40 -12.70 -1.52 -2.24
N LEU A 41 -11.38 -1.58 -2.07
CA LEU A 41 -10.54 -2.54 -2.78
C LEU A 41 -10.85 -3.99 -2.38
N ALA A 42 -10.99 -4.28 -1.09
CA ALA A 42 -11.31 -5.62 -0.60
C ALA A 42 -12.68 -6.10 -1.09
N ASP A 43 -13.72 -5.28 -0.94
CA ASP A 43 -15.08 -5.56 -1.43
C ASP A 43 -15.06 -5.86 -2.93
N TYR A 44 -14.24 -5.11 -3.68
CA TYR A 44 -14.07 -5.32 -5.10
C TYR A 44 -13.43 -6.67 -5.42
N MET A 45 -12.33 -7.01 -4.75
CA MET A 45 -11.61 -8.27 -4.95
C MET A 45 -12.51 -9.47 -4.62
N VAL A 46 -13.36 -9.35 -3.60
CA VAL A 46 -14.37 -10.37 -3.23
C VAL A 46 -15.45 -10.50 -4.31
N LYS A 47 -16.03 -9.39 -4.76
CA LYS A 47 -17.11 -9.38 -5.76
C LYS A 47 -16.67 -9.96 -7.11
N ASN A 48 -15.42 -9.72 -7.49
CA ASN A 48 -14.91 -10.03 -8.82
C ASN A 48 -13.97 -11.24 -8.87
N LYS A 49 -13.88 -12.01 -7.77
CA LYS A 49 -13.00 -13.18 -7.65
C LYS A 49 -11.55 -12.88 -8.07
N GLY A 50 -11.04 -11.73 -7.65
CA GLY A 50 -9.68 -11.27 -7.96
C GLY A 50 -9.49 -10.63 -9.34
N PHE A 51 -10.46 -10.72 -10.26
CA PHE A 51 -10.36 -10.00 -11.53
C PHE A 51 -10.74 -8.54 -11.34
N LEU A 52 -10.30 -7.70 -12.27
CA LEU A 52 -10.77 -6.31 -12.41
C LEU A 52 -11.85 -6.09 -13.51
N PRO A 53 -12.99 -6.83 -13.61
CA PRO A 53 -14.07 -6.53 -14.55
C PRO A 53 -15.21 -5.77 -13.84
N SER A 54 -15.36 -4.48 -14.12
CA SER A 54 -16.43 -3.66 -13.52
C SER A 54 -17.55 -3.42 -14.51
N GLY A 55 -18.80 -3.51 -14.05
CA GLY A 55 -19.96 -3.08 -14.82
C GLY A 55 -19.91 -1.57 -15.11
N PRO A 56 -20.61 -1.07 -16.15
CA PRO A 56 -20.53 0.32 -16.62
C PRO A 56 -20.84 1.38 -15.54
N SER A 57 -21.70 1.07 -14.57
CA SER A 57 -22.10 1.98 -13.50
C SER A 57 -21.06 2.10 -12.38
N GLU A 58 -20.22 1.09 -12.15
CA GLU A 58 -19.25 1.04 -11.04
C GLU A 58 -17.85 1.48 -11.47
N ILE A 59 -17.59 1.52 -12.79
CA ILE A 59 -16.26 1.75 -13.36
C ILE A 59 -15.68 3.12 -13.02
N HIS A 60 -16.52 4.15 -12.83
CA HIS A 60 -16.05 5.51 -12.54
C HIS A 60 -15.54 5.62 -11.11
N ALA A 61 -16.34 5.18 -10.14
CA ALA A 61 -15.96 5.18 -8.73
C ALA A 61 -14.72 4.31 -8.52
N GLN A 62 -14.71 3.11 -9.10
CA GLN A 62 -13.58 2.20 -9.00
C GLN A 62 -12.30 2.78 -9.61
N ARG A 63 -12.37 3.40 -10.79
CA ARG A 63 -11.21 4.05 -11.42
C ARG A 63 -10.67 5.19 -10.55
N ASN A 64 -11.54 5.93 -9.85
CA ASN A 64 -11.08 6.98 -8.95
C ASN A 64 -10.32 6.40 -7.76
N HIS A 65 -10.83 5.36 -7.10
CA HIS A 65 -10.11 4.71 -6.01
C HIS A 65 -8.78 4.08 -6.47
N LEU A 66 -8.77 3.42 -7.64
CA LEU A 66 -7.55 2.87 -8.21
C LEU A 66 -6.53 3.95 -8.58
N LYS A 67 -6.98 5.10 -9.10
CA LYS A 67 -6.10 6.25 -9.37
C LYS A 67 -5.42 6.71 -8.08
N ASP A 68 -6.16 6.85 -7.00
CA ASP A 68 -5.59 7.30 -5.72
C ASP A 68 -4.51 6.33 -5.22
N ILE A 69 -4.75 5.02 -5.33
CA ILE A 69 -3.74 3.99 -5.03
C ILE A 69 -2.52 4.17 -5.96
N ILE A 70 -2.73 4.14 -7.28
CA ILE A 70 -1.66 4.19 -8.28
C ILE A 70 -0.78 5.43 -8.11
N PHE A 71 -1.38 6.60 -7.92
CA PHE A 71 -0.64 7.86 -7.77
C PHE A 71 0.07 7.97 -6.42
N SER A 72 -0.28 7.16 -5.43
CA SER A 72 0.43 7.09 -4.14
C SER A 72 1.63 6.11 -4.13
N LEU A 73 1.73 5.19 -5.10
CA LEU A 73 2.78 4.16 -5.12
C LEU A 73 4.19 4.74 -5.31
N LEU A 74 4.35 5.69 -6.24
CA LEU A 74 5.65 6.30 -6.51
C LEU A 74 6.16 7.12 -5.30
N PRO A 75 5.36 8.03 -4.71
CA PRO A 75 5.71 8.69 -3.45
C PRO A 75 6.12 7.71 -2.35
N ALA A 76 5.39 6.60 -2.18
CA ALA A 76 5.71 5.63 -1.13
C ALA A 76 7.12 5.04 -1.24
N CYS A 77 7.67 4.99 -2.46
CA CYS A 77 8.98 4.42 -2.75
C CYS A 77 10.13 5.43 -2.63
N GLN A 78 9.87 6.72 -2.78
CA GLN A 78 10.93 7.74 -2.95
C GLN A 78 10.83 8.94 -1.99
N ASP A 79 9.64 9.26 -1.49
CA ASP A 79 9.41 10.45 -0.69
C ASP A 79 9.78 10.20 0.78
N ASP A 80 10.14 11.28 1.47
CA ASP A 80 10.33 11.28 2.92
C ASP A 80 9.05 10.86 3.64
N ASP A 81 9.18 10.42 4.90
CA ASP A 81 8.00 10.18 5.72
C ASP A 81 7.14 11.47 5.83
N PRO A 82 5.84 11.41 5.52
CA PRO A 82 5.03 12.62 5.39
C PRO A 82 4.82 13.35 6.72
N GLU A 83 4.99 12.68 7.87
CA GLU A 83 4.79 13.24 9.20
C GLU A 83 6.12 13.65 9.85
N SER A 84 7.03 12.69 10.05
CA SER A 84 8.33 12.88 10.69
C SER A 84 9.36 13.58 9.79
N LYS A 85 9.13 13.64 8.47
CA LYS A 85 10.05 14.17 7.46
C LYS A 85 11.40 13.46 7.43
N ILE A 86 11.48 12.25 7.99
CA ILE A 86 12.69 11.44 7.94
C ILE A 86 12.86 10.93 6.50
N PRO A 87 14.02 11.17 5.85
CA PRO A 87 14.25 10.68 4.51
C PRO A 87 14.23 9.16 4.43
N PHE A 88 13.72 8.64 3.32
CA PHE A 88 13.71 7.22 3.03
C PHE A 88 14.18 6.96 1.61
N LYS A 89 15.18 6.09 1.49
CA LYS A 89 15.73 5.67 0.21
C LYS A 89 15.67 4.16 0.18
N ALA A 90 14.80 3.62 -0.67
CA ALA A 90 14.66 2.18 -0.82
C ALA A 90 15.90 1.61 -1.53
N ASP A 91 16.54 0.62 -0.91
CA ASP A 91 17.56 -0.21 -1.57
C ASP A 91 16.92 -1.26 -2.49
N ALA A 92 15.72 -1.74 -2.12
CA ALA A 92 14.92 -2.70 -2.85
C ALA A 92 13.42 -2.44 -2.62
N ILE A 93 12.60 -2.78 -3.61
CA ILE A 93 11.14 -2.70 -3.54
C ILE A 93 10.58 -4.11 -3.73
N ILE A 94 9.81 -4.58 -2.75
CA ILE A 94 9.10 -5.86 -2.80
C ILE A 94 7.61 -5.54 -2.88
N ALA A 95 7.01 -5.78 -4.06
CA ALA A 95 5.58 -5.62 -4.27
C ALA A 95 4.92 -6.98 -4.43
N ASN A 96 3.86 -7.20 -3.67
CA ASN A 96 2.89 -8.25 -3.94
C ASN A 96 1.94 -7.70 -5.03
N PRO A 97 1.80 -8.35 -6.20
CA PRO A 97 0.62 -8.10 -7.02
C PRO A 97 -0.59 -8.58 -6.20
N PRO A 98 -1.73 -7.86 -6.21
CA PRO A 98 -2.90 -8.22 -5.40
C PRO A 98 -3.15 -9.72 -5.52
N ALA A 99 -2.77 -10.46 -4.47
CA ALA A 99 -2.53 -11.88 -4.61
C ALA A 99 -3.85 -12.60 -4.83
N TYR A 100 -3.97 -13.16 -6.03
CA TYR A 100 -4.61 -14.45 -6.23
C TYR A 100 -3.92 -15.47 -5.32
N GLY A 101 -4.70 -16.08 -4.43
CA GLY A 101 -4.47 -17.45 -3.99
C GLY A 101 -5.28 -18.39 -4.88
#